data_AF-A0A6P1NZP9-F1
#
_entry.id   AF-A0A6P1NZP9-F1
#
_cell.length_a   1.000
_cell.length_b   1.000
_cell.length_c   1.000
_cell.angle_alpha   90.00
_cell.angle_beta   90.00
_cell.angle_gamma   90.00
#
_symmetry.space_group_name_H-M   'P 1'
#
loop_
_entity.id
_entity.type
_entity.pdbx_description
1 polymer ?
#
loop_
_entity_poly.entity_id
_entity_poly.type
_entity_poly.pdbx_seq_one_letter_code
_entity_poly.pdbx_strand_id
1 'polypeptide(L)'
;MAKNNQPATEQTNKPAPEQAVKLTPEQEIALLKEQLAAKDAIIDEQLVALEDAEAAKGKVLPVVTHEGVQYQVNCAKFQHPEKDEDVTAAQLVADKELLSLLVEKKSGILSPVVKS
;
A
#
# COMPACT_ATOMS: atom_id res chain seq x y z
N MET A 1 17.01 -71.66 -2.18
CA MET A 1 16.53 -70.46 -1.44
C MET A 1 16.95 -69.23 -2.23
N ALA A 2 16.06 -68.22 -2.34
CA ALA A 2 16.10 -66.97 -3.13
C ALA A 2 16.15 -67.17 -4.68
N LYS A 3 15.08 -66.99 -5.48
CA LYS A 3 14.20 -65.83 -5.79
C LYS A 3 14.97 -64.55 -6.17
N ASN A 4 14.98 -64.17 -7.46
CA ASN A 4 14.06 -63.16 -8.06
C ASN A 4 14.69 -62.38 -9.26
N ASN A 5 14.14 -62.61 -10.47
CA ASN A 5 13.80 -61.71 -11.59
C ASN A 5 14.68 -60.49 -12.03
N GLN A 6 15.24 -60.61 -13.26
CA GLN A 6 15.05 -59.73 -14.46
C GLN A 6 15.52 -58.23 -14.41
N PRO A 7 15.55 -57.46 -15.53
CA PRO A 7 16.52 -57.49 -16.64
C PRO A 7 16.98 -56.07 -17.11
N ALA A 8 17.73 -56.01 -18.22
CA ALA A 8 17.70 -54.98 -19.29
C ALA A 8 18.13 -53.49 -19.04
N THR A 9 19.09 -53.09 -19.89
CA THR A 9 19.21 -51.80 -20.61
C THR A 9 19.20 -50.50 -19.81
N GLU A 10 20.39 -49.91 -19.63
CA GLU A 10 20.53 -48.48 -19.35
C GLU A 10 20.96 -47.75 -20.63
N GLN A 11 19.98 -47.54 -21.53
CA GLN A 11 19.93 -46.30 -22.29
C GLN A 11 19.18 -45.31 -21.41
N THR A 12 19.80 -44.22 -21.00
CA THR A 12 19.05 -43.06 -20.54
C THR A 12 19.61 -41.81 -21.22
N ASN A 13 18.93 -41.51 -22.32
CA ASN A 13 18.72 -40.21 -22.92
C ASN A 13 19.17 -39.02 -22.08
N LYS A 14 20.25 -38.39 -22.57
CA LYS A 14 20.50 -36.97 -22.41
C LYS A 14 19.22 -36.21 -22.82
N PRO A 15 18.61 -35.36 -21.98
CA PRO A 15 17.56 -34.48 -22.47
C PRO A 15 18.17 -33.56 -23.53
N ALA A 16 17.58 -33.61 -24.72
CA ALA A 16 17.90 -32.72 -25.83
C ALA A 16 17.85 -31.25 -25.36
N PRO A 17 18.66 -30.35 -25.95
CA PRO A 17 18.53 -28.93 -25.66
C PRO A 17 17.10 -28.53 -25.95
N GLU A 18 16.47 -27.91 -24.95
CA GLU A 18 15.22 -27.17 -25.02
C GLU A 18 15.19 -26.41 -26.36
N GLN A 19 14.52 -26.98 -27.36
CA GLN A 19 14.24 -26.27 -28.59
C GLN A 19 13.29 -25.18 -28.15
N ALA A 20 13.81 -23.97 -27.95
CA ALA A 20 13.01 -22.77 -27.90
C ALA A 20 12.13 -22.81 -29.15
N VAL A 21 10.86 -23.20 -28.97
CA VAL A 21 9.86 -23.21 -30.03
C VAL A 21 9.78 -21.76 -30.46
N LYS A 22 10.44 -21.44 -31.58
CA LYS A 22 10.46 -20.09 -32.13
C LYS A 22 9.05 -19.85 -32.62
N LEU A 23 8.25 -19.17 -31.79
CA LEU A 23 6.88 -18.81 -32.13
C LEU A 23 6.91 -18.07 -33.46
N THR A 24 5.95 -18.36 -34.34
CA THR A 24 5.79 -17.53 -35.53
C THR A 24 5.41 -16.11 -35.07
N PRO A 25 5.70 -15.06 -35.85
CA PRO A 25 5.32 -13.69 -35.48
C PRO A 25 3.83 -13.57 -35.14
N GLU A 26 2.97 -14.34 -35.82
CA GLU A 26 1.53 -14.39 -35.56
C GLU A 26 1.18 -15.02 -34.20
N GLN A 27 1.88 -16.10 -33.82
CA GLN A 27 1.72 -16.74 -32.51
C GLN A 27 2.27 -15.87 -31.38
N GLU A 28 3.37 -15.16 -31.61
CA GLU A 28 3.95 -14.21 -30.66
C GLU A 28 3.00 -13.01 -30.44
N ILE A 29 2.39 -12.49 -31.51
CA ILE A 29 1.37 -11.44 -31.41
C ILE A 29 0.13 -11.93 -30.64
N ALA A 30 -0.34 -13.15 -30.88
CA ALA A 30 -1.47 -13.72 -30.17
C ALA A 30 -1.17 -13.87 -28.67
N LEU A 31 0.01 -14.40 -28.33
CA LEU A 31 0.48 -14.54 -26.96
C LEU A 31 0.63 -13.19 -26.26
N LEU A 32 1.20 -12.19 -26.93
CA LEU A 32 1.36 -10.84 -26.38
C LEU A 32 0.00 -10.17 -26.13
N LYS A 33 -1.00 -10.38 -27.00
CA LYS A 33 -2.36 -9.87 -26.80
C LYS A 33 -3.06 -10.52 -25.62
N GLU A 34 -2.91 -11.83 -25.45
CA GLU A 34 -3.45 -12.55 -24.30
C GLU A 34 -2.81 -12.06 -22.99
N GLN A 35 -1.48 -11.89 -22.98
CA GLN A 35 -0.77 -11.35 -21.83
C GLN A 35 -1.16 -9.89 -21.53
N LEU A 36 -1.42 -9.07 -22.54
CA LEU A 36 -1.91 -7.71 -22.36
C LEU A 36 -3.28 -7.72 -21.68
N ALA A 37 -4.23 -8.49 -22.21
CA ALA A 37 -5.56 -8.60 -21.62
C ALA A 37 -5.52 -9.11 -20.17
N ALA A 38 -4.66 -10.09 -19.87
CA ALA A 38 -4.48 -10.58 -18.51
C ALA A 38 -3.87 -9.51 -17.57
N LYS A 39 -2.92 -8.70 -18.06
CA LYS A 39 -2.33 -7.61 -17.28
C LYS A 39 -3.30 -6.46 -17.06
N ASP A 40 -4.09 -6.09 -18.07
CA ASP A 40 -5.10 -5.04 -17.96
C ASP A 40 -6.14 -5.40 -16.89
N ALA A 41 -6.62 -6.66 -16.88
CA ALA A 41 -7.54 -7.13 -15.85
C ALA A 41 -6.95 -7.05 -14.42
N ILE A 42 -5.65 -7.35 -14.26
CA ILE A 42 -4.96 -7.23 -12.97
C ILE A 42 -4.83 -5.76 -12.55
N ILE A 43 -4.56 -4.85 -13.50
CA ILE A 43 -4.47 -3.42 -13.22
C ILE A 43 -5.83 -2.89 -12.76
N ASP A 44 -6.91 -3.25 -13.45
CA ASP A 44 -8.26 -2.83 -13.07
C ASP A 44 -8.64 -3.32 -11.66
N GLU A 45 -8.33 -4.59 -11.34
CA GLU A 45 -8.56 -5.13 -10.00
C GLU A 45 -7.76 -4.38 -8.92
N GLN A 46 -6.50 -4.05 -9.20
CA GLN A 46 -5.67 -3.28 -8.28
C GLN A 46 -6.14 -1.83 -8.12
N LEU A 47 -6.66 -1.19 -9.18
CA LEU A 47 -7.21 0.14 -9.10
C LEU A 47 -8.45 0.18 -8.19
N VAL A 48 -9.37 -0.77 -8.37
CA VAL A 48 -10.55 -0.88 -7.49
C VAL A 48 -10.14 -1.12 -6.05
N ALA A 49 -9.18 -2.03 -5.80
CA ALA A 49 -8.68 -2.29 -4.46
C ALA A 49 -8.00 -1.07 -3.82
N LEU A 50 -7.32 -0.23 -4.63
CA LEU A 50 -6.73 1.02 -4.16
C LEU A 50 -7.80 2.06 -3.82
N GLU A 51 -8.81 2.23 -4.68
CA GLU A 51 -9.94 3.15 -4.43
C GLU A 51 -10.70 2.75 -3.16
N ASP A 52 -11.00 1.46 -2.99
CA ASP A 52 -11.63 0.94 -1.78
C ASP A 52 -10.76 1.13 -0.54
N ALA A 53 -9.44 0.90 -0.66
CA ALA A 53 -8.50 1.11 0.44
C ALA A 53 -8.35 2.59 0.81
N GLU A 54 -8.41 3.51 -0.16
CA GLU A 54 -8.39 4.95 0.09
C GLU A 54 -9.70 5.44 0.70
N ALA A 55 -10.84 4.93 0.25
CA ALA A 55 -12.14 5.24 0.84
C ALA A 55 -12.27 4.69 2.28
N ALA A 56 -11.71 3.51 2.55
CA ALA A 56 -11.70 2.88 3.86
C ALA A 56 -10.73 3.54 4.85
N LYS A 57 -9.69 4.23 4.38
CA LYS A 57 -8.85 5.13 5.18
C LYS A 57 -9.63 6.41 5.49
N GLY A 58 -10.68 6.30 6.31
CA GLY A 58 -11.31 7.46 6.93
C GLY A 58 -10.23 8.43 7.45
N LYS A 59 -10.37 9.72 7.19
CA LYS A 59 -9.30 10.73 7.39
C LYS A 59 -8.64 10.57 8.77
N VAL A 60 -7.49 9.90 8.79
CA VAL A 60 -6.71 9.74 10.02
C VAL A 60 -6.17 11.12 10.35
N LEU A 61 -6.74 11.73 11.39
CA LEU A 61 -6.27 13.02 11.85
C LEU A 61 -4.89 12.85 12.50
N PRO A 62 -3.96 13.77 12.27
CA PRO A 62 -2.60 13.64 12.74
C PRO A 62 -2.51 13.65 14.27
N VAL A 63 -1.51 12.96 14.79
CA VAL A 63 -1.04 13.09 16.18
C VAL A 63 0.18 13.99 16.18
N VAL A 64 0.14 15.04 17.00
CA VAL A 64 1.22 16.00 17.17
C VAL A 64 1.85 15.84 18.55
N THR A 65 3.13 16.18 18.69
CA THR A 65 3.83 16.09 19.98
C THR A 65 4.30 17.48 20.40
N HIS A 66 3.93 17.88 21.62
CA HIS A 66 4.35 19.14 22.23
C HIS A 66 4.82 18.86 23.65
N GLU A 67 6.02 19.33 24.00
CA GLU A 67 6.65 19.13 25.32
C GLU A 67 6.68 17.67 25.82
N GLY A 68 6.83 16.70 24.89
CA GLY A 68 6.87 15.28 25.21
C GLY A 68 5.48 14.64 25.42
N VAL A 69 4.40 15.42 25.33
CA VAL A 69 3.01 14.93 25.36
C VAL A 69 2.48 14.81 23.93
N GLN A 70 1.86 13.67 23.63
CA GLN A 70 1.20 13.44 22.34
C GLN A 70 -0.25 13.93 22.41
N TYR A 71 -0.68 14.63 21.37
CA TYR A 71 -2.04 15.15 21.23
C TYR A 71 -2.64 14.67 19.90
N GLN A 72 -3.83 14.08 19.97
CA GLN A 72 -4.65 13.75 18.82
C GLN A 72 -5.40 15.00 18.38
N VAL A 73 -5.30 15.35 17.10
CA VAL A 73 -6.11 16.41 16.51
C VAL A 73 -7.53 15.87 16.32
N ASN A 74 -8.54 16.59 16.80
CA ASN A 74 -9.94 16.17 16.78
C ASN A 74 -10.69 16.59 15.50
N CYS A 75 -10.19 17.60 14.77
CA CYS A 75 -10.85 18.18 13.60
C CYS A 75 -9.90 18.29 12.40
N ALA A 76 -10.40 18.04 11.18
CA ALA A 76 -9.61 18.17 9.96
C ALA A 76 -9.27 19.63 9.59
N LYS A 77 -10.15 20.56 9.99
CA LYS A 77 -10.02 22.00 9.81
C LYS A 77 -10.57 22.73 11.03
N PHE A 78 -10.00 23.87 11.37
CA PHE A 78 -10.42 24.73 12.47
C PHE A 78 -9.96 26.16 12.22
N GLN A 79 -10.63 27.13 12.84
CA GLN A 79 -10.23 28.53 12.73
C GLN A 79 -9.02 28.79 13.64
N HIS A 80 -8.02 29.53 13.12
CA HIS A 80 -6.86 29.92 13.89
C HIS A 80 -7.32 30.76 15.10
N PRO A 81 -6.83 30.49 16.33
CA PRO A 81 -7.33 31.15 17.53
C PRO A 81 -6.96 32.64 17.66
N GLU A 82 -6.15 33.16 16.75
CA GLU A 82 -5.66 34.56 16.71
C GLU A 82 -5.68 35.20 15.33
N LYS A 83 -5.96 34.41 14.29
CA LYS A 83 -6.02 34.88 12.91
C LYS A 83 -7.38 34.46 12.37
N ASP A 84 -8.02 35.31 11.57
CA ASP A 84 -9.30 34.95 10.94
C ASP A 84 -9.05 34.08 9.70
N GLU A 85 -8.36 32.96 9.91
CA GLU A 85 -7.92 32.05 8.85
C GLU A 85 -8.27 30.61 9.22
N ASP A 86 -8.75 29.84 8.24
CA ASP A 86 -8.98 28.41 8.38
C ASP A 86 -7.65 27.65 8.25
N VAL A 87 -7.33 26.86 9.29
CA VAL A 87 -6.15 26.01 9.34
C VAL A 87 -6.57 24.55 9.24
N THR A 88 -5.81 23.78 8.48
CA THR A 88 -5.99 22.34 8.36
C THR A 88 -5.12 21.59 9.36
N ALA A 89 -5.56 20.39 9.76
CA ALA A 89 -4.78 19.53 10.66
C ALA A 89 -3.37 19.22 10.12
N ALA A 90 -3.20 19.16 8.79
CA ALA A 90 -1.89 18.95 8.17
C ALA A 90 -0.95 20.16 8.34
N GLN A 91 -1.47 21.38 8.25
CA GLN A 91 -0.70 22.61 8.49
C GLN A 91 -0.26 22.71 9.95
N LEU A 92 -1.11 22.28 10.89
CA LEU A 92 -0.77 22.24 12.31
C LEU A 92 0.46 21.38 12.62
N VAL A 93 0.69 20.29 11.86
CA VAL A 93 1.88 19.44 12.05
C VAL A 93 3.18 20.21 11.76
N ALA A 94 3.14 21.17 10.84
CA ALA A 94 4.30 21.99 10.48
C ALA A 94 4.46 23.23 11.38
N ASP A 95 3.38 23.69 12.02
CA ASP A 95 3.34 24.93 12.79
C ASP A 95 3.40 24.68 14.31
N LYS A 96 4.62 24.77 14.85
CA LYS A 96 4.89 24.59 16.29
C LYS A 96 4.35 25.74 17.15
N GLU A 97 4.28 26.95 16.61
CA GLU A 97 3.78 28.11 17.35
C GLU A 97 2.27 27.97 17.54
N LEU A 98 1.56 27.63 16.47
CA LEU A 98 0.13 27.34 16.54
C LEU A 98 -0.16 26.15 17.47
N LEU A 99 0.65 25.09 17.42
CA LEU A 99 0.51 23.95 18.32
C LEU A 99 0.61 24.37 19.80
N SER A 100 1.61 25.17 20.13
CA SER A 100 1.81 25.69 21.50
C SER A 100 0.59 26.51 21.93
N LEU A 101 0.15 27.43 21.07
CA LEU A 101 -1.00 28.29 21.30
C LEU A 101 -2.31 27.50 21.54
N LEU A 102 -2.55 26.43 20.79
CA LEU A 102 -3.72 25.57 20.96
C LEU A 102 -3.68 24.79 22.28
N VAL A 103 -2.49 24.35 22.71
CA VAL A 103 -2.29 23.69 24.01
C VAL A 103 -2.53 24.68 25.15
N GLU A 104 -1.96 25.88 25.07
CA GLU A 104 -2.10 26.94 26.07
C GLU A 104 -3.56 27.40 26.23
N LYS A 105 -4.26 27.62 25.09
CA LYS A 105 -5.66 28.07 25.10
C LYS A 105 -6.68 26.97 25.41
N LYS A 106 -6.27 25.71 25.51
CA LYS A 106 -7.16 24.55 25.73
C LYS A 106 -8.36 24.56 24.77
N SER A 107 -8.10 24.80 23.49
CA SER A 107 -9.12 25.06 22.47
C SER A 107 -10.09 23.90 22.19
N GLY A 108 -9.88 22.73 22.78
CA GLY A 108 -10.66 21.51 22.49
C GLY A 108 -10.32 20.86 21.14
N ILE A 109 -9.47 21.49 20.32
CA ILE A 109 -9.00 20.97 19.04
C ILE A 109 -8.01 19.81 19.24
N LEU A 110 -7.33 19.79 20.38
CA LEU A 110 -6.32 18.80 20.76
C LEU A 110 -6.79 17.99 21.96
N SER A 111 -6.71 16.66 21.87
CA SER A 111 -6.94 15.73 22.97
C SER A 111 -5.63 15.01 23.33
N PRO A 112 -5.18 15.00 24.58
CA PRO A 112 -3.98 14.25 24.96
C PRO A 112 -4.20 12.75 24.69
N VAL A 113 -3.22 12.11 24.07
CA VAL A 113 -3.20 10.66 23.82
C VAL A 113 -2.72 9.98 25.09
N VAL A 114 -3.66 9.56 25.94
CA VAL A 114 -3.34 8.74 27.10
C VAL A 114 -3.17 7.30 26.62
N LYS A 115 -1.93 6.81 26.56
CA LYS A 115 -1.70 5.38 26.36
C LYS A 115 -2.26 4.64 27.57
N SER A 116 -3.37 3.93 27.37
CA SER A 116 -3.96 3.02 28.35
C SER A 116 -3.13 1.74 28.47
#